data_AF-A0A2T4TIB9-F1
#
_entry.id   AF-A0A2T4TIB9-F1
#
_cell.length_a   1.000
_cell.length_b   1.000
_cell.length_c   1.000
_cell.angle_alpha   90.00
_cell.angle_beta   90.00
_cell.angle_gamma   90.00
#
_symmetry.space_group_name_H-M   'P 1'
#
loop_
_entity.id
_entity.type
_entity.pdbx_description
1 polymer ?
#
loop_
_entity_poly.entity_id
_entity_poly.type
_entity_poly.pdbx_seq_one_letter_code
_entity_poly.pdbx_strand_id
1 'polypeptide(L)'
;MEIGSLLVPDVRLRASETDDNGEMLIVPKVGTAVIIGSLSGDYSSLVVLAVDHVESITINGGKLGGLVNIEDLTKRLNELVKAVNSHTHQGTHGPTGPPLTKAQEFKKTDYEDVTIKH
;
A
#
# COMPACT_ATOMS: atom_id res chain seq x y z
N MET A 1 -10.17 1.05 22.79
CA MET A 1 -10.78 -0.17 22.21
C MET A 1 -11.61 -0.83 23.30
N GLU A 2 -12.70 -1.52 22.95
CA GLU A 2 -13.46 -2.33 23.92
C GLU A 2 -12.91 -3.75 23.95
N ILE A 3 -12.60 -4.24 25.16
CA ILE A 3 -12.28 -5.64 25.42
C ILE A 3 -13.40 -6.18 26.31
N GLY A 4 -14.40 -6.84 25.71
CA GLY A 4 -15.62 -7.22 26.43
C GLY A 4 -16.42 -6.00 26.88
N SER A 5 -16.72 -5.87 28.19
CA SER A 5 -17.40 -4.69 28.78
C SER A 5 -16.44 -3.62 29.32
N LEU A 6 -15.13 -3.79 29.15
CA LEU A 6 -14.12 -2.86 29.66
C LEU A 6 -13.63 -1.95 28.54
N LEU A 7 -13.88 -0.65 28.68
CA LEU A 7 -13.34 0.38 27.81
C LEU A 7 -11.90 0.65 28.23
N VAL A 8 -10.94 0.25 27.39
CA VAL A 8 -9.52 0.47 27.66
C VAL A 8 -9.01 1.64 26.81
N PRO A 9 -8.67 2.79 27.43
CA PRO A 9 -7.97 3.87 26.77
C PRO A 9 -6.51 3.47 26.50
N ASP A 10 -5.89 4.07 25.48
CA ASP A 10 -4.44 3.99 25.20
C ASP A 10 -3.84 2.64 24.76
N VAL A 11 -4.58 1.87 23.94
CA VAL A 11 -3.99 0.72 23.23
C VAL A 11 -3.13 1.19 22.06
N ARG A 12 -1.86 0.78 22.05
CA ARG A 12 -0.92 1.13 20.98
C ARG A 12 -1.08 0.20 19.78
N LEU A 13 -1.23 0.81 18.61
CA LEU A 13 -1.22 0.15 17.30
C LEU A 13 0.12 0.31 16.56
N ARG A 14 1.05 1.07 17.15
CA ARG A 14 2.36 1.39 16.60
C ARG A 14 3.44 0.88 17.55
N ALA A 15 4.53 0.39 16.98
CA ALA A 15 5.67 -0.11 17.76
C ALA A 15 6.51 1.02 18.38
N SER A 16 6.56 2.19 17.73
CA SER A 16 7.34 3.34 18.19
C SER A 16 6.47 4.59 18.39
N GLU A 17 6.88 5.44 19.32
CA GLU A 17 6.37 6.81 19.51
C GLU A 17 7.23 7.84 18.77
N THR A 18 8.31 7.42 18.10
CA THR A 18 9.16 8.32 17.33
C THR A 18 8.33 9.00 16.24
N ASP A 19 8.39 10.32 16.19
CA ASP A 19 7.84 11.12 15.09
C ASP A 19 8.82 11.07 13.91
N ASP A 20 8.92 9.89 13.30
CA ASP A 20 9.67 9.67 12.07
C ASP A 20 8.78 9.11 10.96
N ASN A 21 9.26 9.23 9.72
CA ASN A 21 8.53 8.76 8.55
C ASN A 21 8.68 7.25 8.31
N GLY A 22 9.15 6.47 9.29
CA GLY A 22 9.36 5.02 9.19
C GLY A 22 8.22 4.20 9.80
N GLU A 23 7.12 4.85 10.21
CA GLU A 23 6.04 4.19 10.94
C GLU A 23 5.33 3.10 10.12
N MET A 24 5.04 1.98 10.78
CA MET A 24 4.09 0.96 10.32
C MET A 24 2.87 0.99 11.26
N LEU A 25 1.71 1.22 10.69
CA LEU A 25 0.41 1.24 11.37
C LEU A 25 -0.48 0.15 10.76
N ILE A 26 -0.91 -0.77 11.61
CA ILE A 26 -1.91 -1.78 11.25
C ILE A 26 -3.21 -1.41 11.97
N VAL A 27 -4.28 -1.21 11.21
CA VAL A 27 -5.61 -0.90 11.74
C VAL A 27 -6.46 -2.17 11.69
N PRO A 28 -6.84 -2.75 12.84
CA PRO A 28 -7.74 -3.91 12.86
C PRO A 28 -9.14 -3.52 12.34
N LYS A 29 -9.81 -4.46 11.69
CA LYS A 29 -11.22 -4.29 11.31
C LYS A 29 -12.13 -4.26 12.54
N VAL A 30 -13.11 -3.36 12.57
CA VAL A 30 -14.08 -3.29 13.67
C VAL A 30 -14.80 -4.64 13.83
N GLY A 31 -14.84 -5.14 15.07
CA GLY A 31 -15.44 -6.43 15.40
C GLY A 31 -14.49 -7.63 15.24
N THR A 32 -13.23 -7.42 14.84
CA THR A 32 -12.23 -8.50 14.77
C THR A 32 -11.67 -8.83 16.15
N ALA A 33 -11.30 -10.10 16.34
CA ALA A 33 -10.49 -10.51 17.49
C ALA A 33 -9.05 -9.98 17.35
N VAL A 34 -8.44 -9.62 18.48
CA VAL A 34 -7.04 -9.18 18.58
C VAL A 34 -6.36 -9.83 19.79
N ILE A 35 -5.06 -10.11 19.67
CA ILE A 35 -4.22 -10.53 20.80
C ILE A 35 -3.50 -9.30 21.33
N ILE A 36 -3.59 -9.07 22.63
CA ILE A 36 -3.01 -7.91 23.30
C ILE A 36 -1.99 -8.38 24.34
N GLY A 37 -0.83 -7.74 24.36
CA GLY A 37 0.19 -7.89 25.40
C GLY A 37 0.25 -6.68 26.31
N SER A 38 0.48 -6.90 27.60
CA SER A 38 0.84 -5.82 28.53
C SER A 38 2.36 -5.68 28.60
N LEU A 39 2.85 -4.44 28.50
CA LEU A 39 4.27 -4.11 28.68
C LEU A 39 4.61 -3.74 30.13
N SER A 40 3.61 -3.33 30.91
CA SER A 40 3.75 -2.86 32.29
C SER A 40 3.43 -3.93 33.34
N GLY A 41 2.86 -5.07 32.93
CA GLY A 41 2.32 -6.09 33.84
C GLY A 41 0.94 -5.75 34.42
N ASP A 42 0.46 -4.53 34.18
CA ASP A 42 -0.90 -4.07 34.45
C ASP A 42 -1.60 -3.60 33.16
N TYR A 43 -2.76 -2.96 33.25
CA TYR A 43 -3.52 -2.48 32.09
C TYR A 43 -3.13 -1.07 31.62
N SER A 44 -2.04 -0.47 32.15
CA SER A 44 -1.66 0.91 31.80
C SER A 44 -0.88 1.02 30.48
N SER A 45 -0.28 -0.07 29.99
CA SER A 45 0.46 -0.09 28.73
C SER A 45 0.19 -1.36 27.94
N LEU A 46 -0.70 -1.26 26.96
CA LEU A 46 -1.13 -2.38 26.12
C LEU A 46 -0.70 -2.20 24.67
N VAL A 47 -0.24 -3.29 24.06
CA VAL A 47 0.15 -3.37 22.65
C VAL A 47 -0.60 -4.49 21.94
N VAL A 48 -1.01 -4.25 20.70
CA VAL A 48 -1.57 -5.31 19.85
C VAL A 48 -0.43 -6.17 19.30
N LEU A 49 -0.47 -7.48 19.56
CA LEU A 49 0.52 -8.46 19.11
C LEU A 49 0.08 -9.19 17.83
N ALA A 50 -1.23 -9.43 17.69
CA ALA A 50 -1.80 -10.07 16.51
C ALA A 50 -3.24 -9.60 16.28
N VAL A 51 -3.65 -9.64 15.01
CA VAL A 51 -4.98 -9.24 14.54
C VAL A 51 -5.50 -10.33 13.62
N ASP A 52 -6.79 -10.68 13.76
CA ASP A 52 -7.42 -11.69 12.91
C ASP A 52 -7.75 -11.11 11.51
N HIS A 53 -8.43 -9.96 11.45
CA HIS A 53 -8.72 -9.23 10.21
C HIS A 53 -8.19 -7.80 10.25
N VAL A 54 -7.51 -7.39 9.18
CA VAL A 54 -6.95 -6.04 9.00
C VAL A 54 -7.88 -5.21 8.12
N GLU A 55 -8.16 -3.98 8.54
CA GLU A 55 -8.87 -2.98 7.72
C GLU A 55 -7.90 -2.24 6.80
N SER A 56 -6.76 -1.80 7.34
CA SER A 56 -5.72 -1.15 6.55
C SER A 56 -4.33 -1.32 7.14
N ILE A 57 -3.33 -1.25 6.27
CA ILE A 57 -1.92 -1.18 6.61
C ILE A 57 -1.37 0.12 6.03
N THR A 58 -0.68 0.91 6.86
CA THR A 58 0.06 2.10 6.43
C THR A 58 1.52 1.93 6.82
N ILE A 59 2.44 2.04 5.87
CA ILE A 59 3.89 2.02 6.11
C ILE A 59 4.45 3.37 5.64
N ASN A 60 5.53 3.86 6.24
CA ASN A 60 6.16 5.14 5.91
C ASN A 60 5.20 6.35 5.79
N GLY A 61 4.08 6.32 6.51
CA GLY A 61 3.02 7.33 6.42
C GLY A 61 2.20 7.34 5.12
N GLY A 62 2.30 6.30 4.27
CA GLY A 62 1.49 6.19 3.05
C GLY A 62 2.00 7.02 1.86
N LYS A 63 3.27 7.43 1.88
CA LYS A 63 3.86 8.38 0.91
C LYS A 63 4.22 7.77 -0.44
N LEU A 64 4.44 6.46 -0.50
CA LEU A 64 4.85 5.72 -1.70
C LEU A 64 3.68 5.12 -2.49
N GLY A 65 2.44 5.23 -1.98
CA GLY A 65 1.23 4.82 -2.69
C GLY A 65 0.96 3.31 -2.69
N GLY A 66 1.60 2.56 -1.78
CA GLY A 66 1.44 1.10 -1.64
C GLY A 66 2.76 0.35 -1.55
N LEU A 67 2.72 -0.97 -1.35
CA LEU A 67 3.92 -1.85 -1.24
C LEU A 67 4.93 -1.65 -2.39
N VAL A 68 4.43 -1.25 -3.56
CA VAL A 68 5.21 -0.86 -4.72
C VAL A 68 4.99 0.63 -4.97
N ASN A 69 6.04 1.36 -5.34
CA ASN A 69 5.90 2.75 -5.80
C ASN A 69 5.11 2.76 -7.12
N ILE A 70 3.81 2.90 -6.96
CA ILE A 70 2.81 2.70 -8.01
C ILE A 70 2.88 3.81 -9.05
N GLU A 71 3.25 5.03 -8.64
CA GLU A 71 3.40 6.18 -9.53
C GLU A 71 4.58 5.97 -10.50
N ASP A 72 5.76 5.62 -9.96
CA ASP A 72 6.95 5.36 -10.77
C ASP A 72 6.77 4.14 -11.68
N LEU A 73 6.08 3.11 -11.20
CA LEU A 73 5.74 1.94 -12.01
C LEU A 73 4.79 2.31 -13.16
N THR A 74 3.71 3.04 -12.87
CA THR A 74 2.73 3.50 -13.88
C THR A 74 3.45 4.30 -14.97
N LYS A 75 4.34 5.21 -14.56
CA LYS A 75 5.14 6.02 -15.48
C LYS A 75 6.00 5.14 -16.40
N ARG A 76 6.75 4.17 -15.85
CA ARG A 76 7.58 3.25 -16.64
C ARG A 76 6.77 2.39 -17.60
N LEU A 77 5.60 1.93 -17.19
CA LEU A 77 4.69 1.19 -18.07
C LEU A 77 4.20 2.07 -19.23
N ASN A 78 3.87 3.32 -18.96
CA ASN A 78 3.43 4.26 -20.01
C ASN A 78 4.58 4.69 -20.93
N GLU A 79 5.82 4.76 -20.43
CA GLU A 79 7.01 4.92 -21.28
C GLU A 79 7.18 3.74 -22.24
N LEU A 80 6.94 2.51 -21.78
CA LEU A 80 6.93 1.32 -22.63
C LEU A 80 5.77 1.35 -23.64
N VAL A 81 4.56 1.69 -23.21
CA VAL A 81 3.39 1.87 -24.11
C VAL A 81 3.70 2.89 -25.20
N LYS A 82 4.34 4.01 -24.84
CA LYS A 82 4.77 5.02 -25.80
C LYS A 82 5.79 4.47 -26.79
N ALA A 83 6.82 3.76 -26.31
CA ALA A 83 7.82 3.14 -27.16
C ALA A 83 7.19 2.17 -28.17
N VAL A 84 6.26 1.32 -27.70
CA VAL A 84 5.49 0.41 -28.56
C VAL A 84 4.58 1.20 -29.52
N ASN A 85 3.92 2.25 -29.10
CA ASN A 85 3.04 3.02 -29.99
C ASN A 85 3.79 3.84 -31.05
N SER A 86 5.10 4.04 -30.89
CA SER A 86 5.94 4.76 -31.84
C SER A 86 6.96 3.89 -32.58
N HIS A 87 7.03 2.59 -32.29
CA HIS A 87 8.08 1.76 -32.89
C HIS A 87 7.86 1.57 -34.39
N THR A 88 8.96 1.51 -35.13
CA THR A 88 9.00 1.24 -36.57
C THR A 88 10.14 0.28 -36.85
N HIS A 89 10.03 -0.54 -37.90
CA HIS A 89 11.10 -1.39 -38.37
C HIS A 89 11.64 -0.91 -39.72
N GLN A 90 12.89 -1.26 -40.02
CA GLN A 90 13.45 -1.13 -41.36
C GLN A 90 13.44 -2.52 -42.01
N GLY A 91 12.66 -2.68 -43.07
CA GLY A 91 12.57 -3.93 -43.83
C GLY A 91 13.13 -3.81 -45.25
N THR A 92 13.18 -4.93 -45.97
CA THR A 92 13.66 -5.01 -47.36
C THR A 92 12.92 -4.07 -48.34
N HIS A 93 11.69 -3.68 -47.99
CA HIS A 93 10.84 -2.79 -48.81
C HIS A 93 10.71 -1.36 -48.22
N GLY A 94 11.58 -0.97 -47.28
CA GLY A 94 11.57 0.34 -46.63
C GLY A 94 11.04 0.32 -45.19
N PRO A 95 10.89 1.51 -44.56
CA PRO A 95 10.40 1.61 -43.18
C PRO A 95 8.93 1.22 -43.05
N THR A 96 8.59 0.52 -41.96
CA THR A 96 7.20 0.35 -41.56
C THR A 96 6.66 1.62 -40.91
N GLY A 97 5.34 1.81 -40.95
CA GLY A 97 4.67 2.75 -40.05
C GLY A 97 4.60 2.20 -38.62
N PRO A 98 4.21 3.04 -37.64
CA PRO A 98 3.83 2.59 -36.31
C PRO A 98 2.62 1.63 -36.33
N PRO A 99 2.36 0.89 -35.23
CA PRO A 99 1.20 0.02 -35.14
C PRO A 99 -0.12 0.74 -35.44
N LEU A 100 -0.97 0.12 -36.26
CA LEU A 100 -2.29 0.64 -36.61
C LEU A 100 -3.22 0.71 -35.38
N THR A 101 -3.12 -0.29 -34.50
CA THR A 101 -3.82 -0.31 -33.22
C THR A 101 -2.84 0.09 -32.13
N LYS A 102 -3.12 1.19 -31.44
CA LYS A 102 -2.29 1.67 -30.32
C LYS A 102 -2.70 0.98 -29.02
N ALA A 103 -1.71 0.64 -28.21
CA ALA A 103 -1.91 0.25 -26.82
C ALA A 103 -2.39 1.45 -26.02
N GLN A 104 -3.29 1.21 -25.07
CA GLN A 104 -3.77 2.23 -24.14
C GLN A 104 -2.77 2.42 -23.00
N GLU A 105 -2.71 3.65 -22.48
CA GLU A 105 -1.94 3.95 -21.26
C GLU A 105 -2.60 3.32 -20.04
N PHE A 106 -1.77 2.86 -19.12
CA PHE A 106 -2.16 2.37 -17.81
C PHE A 106 -2.52 3.55 -16.91
N LYS A 107 -3.60 3.43 -16.14
CA LYS A 107 -3.90 4.35 -15.06
C LYS A 107 -3.57 3.69 -13.75
N LYS A 108 -2.88 4.41 -12.87
CA LYS A 108 -2.55 3.96 -11.51
C LYS A 108 -3.76 3.36 -10.78
N THR A 109 -4.92 4.01 -10.92
CA THR A 109 -6.19 3.60 -10.28
C THR A 109 -6.70 2.23 -10.71
N ASP A 110 -6.22 1.70 -11.84
CA ASP A 110 -6.67 0.41 -12.35
C ASP A 110 -6.09 -0.77 -11.53
N TYR A 111 -5.03 -0.54 -10.74
CA TYR A 111 -4.30 -1.60 -10.02
C TYR A 111 -3.65 -1.17 -8.70
N GLU A 112 -3.85 0.07 -8.23
CA GLU A 112 -3.44 0.49 -6.88
C GLU A 112 -4.28 -0.25 -5.82
N ASP A 113 -3.59 -0.81 -4.81
CA ASP A 113 -4.26 -1.34 -3.62
C ASP A 113 -4.53 -0.20 -2.63
N VAL A 114 -5.81 0.10 -2.42
CA VAL A 114 -6.23 1.17 -1.51
C VAL A 114 -6.27 0.75 -0.05
N THR A 115 -6.18 -0.55 0.25
CA THR A 115 -6.21 -1.12 1.60
C THR A 115 -4.82 -1.19 2.23
N ILE A 116 -3.78 -1.27 1.40
CA ILE A 116 -2.37 -1.28 1.82
C ILE A 116 -1.65 -0.08 1.23
N LYS A 117 -1.29 0.87 2.09
CA LYS A 117 -0.55 2.09 1.73
C LYS A 117 0.86 2.03 2.31
N HIS A 118 1.88 2.39 1.54
CA HIS A 118 3.24 2.72 2.02
C HIS A 118 3.56 4.15 1.64
#